data_AF-A0A8T7ARD1-F1
#
_entry.id   AF-A0A8T7ARD1-F1
#
_cell.length_a   1.000
_cell.length_b   1.000
_cell.length_c   1.000
_cell.angle_alpha   90.00
_cell.angle_beta   90.00
_cell.angle_gamma   90.00
#
_symmetry.space_group_name_H-M   'P 1'
#
loop_
_entity.id
_entity.type
_entity.pdbx_description
1 polymer ?
#
loop_
_entity_poly.entity_id
_entity_poly.type
_entity_poly.pdbx_seq_one_letter_code
_entity_poly.pdbx_strand_id
1 'polypeptide(L)' 'MQGLNDKVVICTGSGRSKGLGAAIVRRLAQEGCKIVITDLGEATSDLTADNIGATAEMEAVANEVRELGAECIV' A
#
# COMPACT_ATOMS: atom_id res chain seq x y z
N MET A 1 17.17 1.24 -6.01
CA MET A 1 17.45 2.49 -5.27
C MET A 1 18.58 2.18 -4.29
N GLN A 2 19.37 3.15 -3.82
CA GLN A 2 20.46 2.84 -2.87
C GLN A 2 20.05 3.23 -1.45
N GLY A 3 20.32 2.36 -0.47
CA GLY A 3 20.14 2.65 0.96
C GLY A 3 18.71 2.50 1.52
N LEU A 4 17.83 1.77 0.83
CA LEU A 4 16.43 1.58 1.27
C LEU A 4 16.15 0.27 2.01
N ASN A 5 17.08 -0.69 1.99
CA ASN A 5 16.93 -1.94 2.73
C ASN A 5 16.65 -1.66 4.22
N ASP A 6 15.68 -2.38 4.79
CA ASP A 6 15.21 -2.27 6.18
C ASP A 6 14.58 -0.90 6.56
N LYS A 7 14.35 0.00 5.60
CA LYS A 7 13.61 1.25 5.87
C LYS A 7 12.12 0.99 5.98
N VAL A 8 11.46 1.76 6.84
CA VAL A 8 10.00 1.76 6.97
C VAL A 8 9.42 2.83 6.04
N VAL A 9 8.48 2.44 5.20
CA VAL A 9 7.73 3.31 4.29
C VAL A 9 6.28 3.35 4.74
N ILE A 10 5.77 4.55 4.99
CA ILE A 10 4.34 4.79 5.21
C ILE A 10 3.81 5.47 3.96
N CYS A 11 2.84 4.85 3.28
CA CYS A 11 2.29 5.37 2.04
C CYS A 11 0.78 5.61 2.17
N THR A 12 0.38 6.88 2.20
CA THR A 12 -1.03 7.31 2.22
C THR A 12 -1.63 7.28 0.81
N GLY A 13 -2.88 6.83 0.69
CA GLY A 13 -3.56 6.69 -0.60
C GLY A 13 -3.01 5.52 -1.43
N SER A 14 -2.58 4.45 -0.77
CA SER A 14 -1.97 3.27 -1.43
C SER A 14 -2.87 2.05 -1.47
N GLY A 15 -4.13 2.17 -1.03
CA GLY A 15 -5.05 1.05 -0.91
C GLY A 15 -5.68 0.59 -2.22
N ARG A 16 -5.59 1.40 -3.28
CA ARG A 16 -6.19 1.08 -4.59
C ARG A 16 -5.23 0.22 -5.41
N SER A 17 -5.61 -1.00 -5.77
CA SER A 17 -4.74 -1.97 -6.46
C SER A 17 -4.17 -1.44 -7.77
N LYS A 18 -4.95 -0.64 -8.50
CA LYS A 18 -4.56 0.02 -9.77
C LYS A 18 -4.02 1.45 -9.59
N GLY A 19 -3.92 1.92 -8.35
CA GLY A 19 -3.43 3.25 -8.01
C GLY A 19 -1.91 3.36 -8.04
N LEU A 20 -1.43 4.61 -8.14
CA LEU A 20 0.01 4.89 -8.12
C LEU A 20 0.64 4.50 -6.77
N GLY A 21 -0.06 4.74 -5.65
CA GLY A 21 0.42 4.35 -4.32
C GLY A 21 0.73 2.85 -4.22
N ALA A 22 -0.16 2.00 -4.75
CA ALA A 22 0.06 0.56 -4.81
C ALA A 22 1.28 0.19 -5.68
N ALA A 23 1.50 0.86 -6.81
CA ALA A 23 2.70 0.64 -7.63
C ALA A 23 3.99 1.07 -6.90
N ILE A 24 3.94 2.18 -6.17
CA ILE A 24 5.06 2.70 -5.38
C ILE A 24 5.44 1.70 -4.27
N VAL A 25 4.48 1.22 -3.47
CA VAL A 25 4.79 0.29 -2.37
C VAL A 25 5.32 -1.04 -2.87
N ARG A 26 4.81 -1.58 -3.99
CA ARG A 26 5.37 -2.80 -4.63
C ARG A 26 6.81 -2.60 -5.05
N ARG A 27 7.15 -1.44 -5.64
CA ARG A 27 8.52 -1.13 -6.05
C ARG A 27 9.46 -0.99 -4.87
N LEU A 28 8.99 -0.40 -3.76
CA LEU A 28 9.77 -0.23 -2.53
C LEU A 28 9.92 -1.54 -1.76
N ALA A 29 8.92 -2.42 -1.78
CA ALA A 29 9.00 -3.77 -1.23
C ALA A 29 10.15 -4.57 -1.85
N GLN A 30 10.29 -4.50 -3.18
CA GLN A 30 11.41 -5.12 -3.93
C GLN A 30 12.80 -4.59 -3.54
N GLU A 31 12.88 -3.45 -2.84
CA GLU A 31 14.14 -2.88 -2.34
C GLU A 31 14.44 -3.27 -0.88
N GLY A 32 13.62 -4.15 -0.29
CA GLY A 32 13.78 -4.59 1.11
C GLY A 32 13.18 -3.62 2.12
N CYS A 33 12.30 -2.71 1.70
CA CYS A 33 11.56 -1.85 2.64
C CYS A 33 10.48 -2.65 3.38
N LYS A 34 10.19 -2.20 4.61
CA LYS A 34 8.97 -2.55 5.37
C LYS A 34 7.88 -1.54 5.02
N ILE A 35 6.66 -2.00 4.82
CA ILE A 35 5.59 -1.19 4.22
C ILE A 35 4.40 -1.03 5.17
N VAL A 36 3.88 0.19 5.26
CA VAL A 36 2.59 0.50 5.87
C VAL A 36 1.68 1.08 4.79
N ILE A 37 0.62 0.35 4.46
CA ILE A 37 -0.41 0.78 3.51
C ILE A 37 -1.47 1.54 4.29
N THR A 38 -1.83 2.72 3.83
CA THR A 38 -2.91 3.50 4.45
C THR A 38 -3.78 4.13 3.38
N ASP A 39 -5.09 4.12 3.63
CA ASP A 39 -6.13 4.73 2.80
C ASP A 39 -7.37 4.94 3.67
N LEU A 40 -8.47 5.39 3.08
CA LEU A 40 -9.67 5.75 3.83
C LEU A 40 -10.45 4.54 4.37
N GLY A 41 -10.32 3.37 3.76
CA GLY A 41 -10.93 2.11 4.22
C GLY A 41 -12.43 2.00 3.97
N GLU A 42 -13.18 3.09 4.18
CA GLU A 42 -14.63 3.16 4.02
C GLU A 42 -15.04 4.45 3.30
N ALA A 43 -16.10 4.36 2.49
CA ALA A 43 -16.63 5.50 1.75
C ALA A 43 -17.32 6.49 2.68
N THR A 44 -17.30 7.77 2.31
CA THR A 44 -17.96 8.86 3.03
C THR A 44 -18.95 9.58 2.11
N SER A 45 -19.68 10.58 2.64
CA SER A 45 -20.55 11.43 1.81
C SER A 45 -19.80 12.15 0.70
N ASP A 46 -18.53 12.47 0.94
CA ASP A 46 -17.73 13.33 0.05
C ASP A 46 -16.85 12.49 -0.89
N LEU A 47 -16.56 11.23 -0.52
CA LEU A 47 -15.72 10.31 -1.27
C LEU A 47 -16.40 8.96 -1.42
N THR A 48 -16.82 8.65 -2.64
CA THR A 48 -17.44 7.37 -2.99
C THR A 48 -16.43 6.22 -2.99
N ALA A 49 -16.92 4.98 -2.97
CA ALA A 49 -16.10 3.78 -2.98
C ALA A 49 -15.06 3.73 -4.13
N ASP A 50 -15.37 4.31 -5.30
CA ASP A 50 -14.47 4.35 -6.45
C ASP A 50 -13.29 5.32 -6.27
N ASN A 51 -13.36 6.23 -5.29
CA ASN A 51 -12.38 7.28 -5.03
C ASN A 51 -11.47 6.97 -3.85
N ILE A 52 -11.62 5.81 -3.22
CA ILE A 52 -10.88 5.42 -2.02
C ILE A 52 -10.22 4.05 -2.21
N GLY A 53 -9.25 3.71 -1.36
CA GLY A 53 -8.85 2.33 -1.12
C GLY A 53 -9.71 1.73 0.00
N ALA A 54 -10.62 0.82 -0.35
CA ALA A 54 -11.41 0.11 0.66
C ALA A 54 -10.52 -0.84 1.47
N THR A 55 -10.88 -1.17 2.72
CA THR A 55 -10.06 -2.05 3.58
C THR A 55 -9.75 -3.39 2.93
N ALA A 56 -10.72 -3.99 2.23
CA ALA A 56 -10.50 -5.23 1.51
C ALA A 56 -9.49 -5.08 0.35
N GLU A 57 -9.46 -3.91 -0.31
CA GLU A 57 -8.51 -3.62 -1.38
C GLU A 57 -7.11 -3.34 -0.82
N MET A 58 -7.01 -2.61 0.30
CA MET A 58 -5.76 -2.42 1.03
C MET A 58 -5.12 -3.77 1.42
N GLU A 59 -5.91 -4.71 1.95
CA GLU A 59 -5.40 -6.05 2.29
C GLU A 59 -4.97 -6.84 1.05
N ALA A 60 -5.64 -6.67 -0.09
CA ALA A 60 -5.19 -7.27 -1.34
C ALA A 60 -3.81 -6.73 -1.76
N VAL A 61 -3.61 -5.41 -1.71
CA VAL A 61 -2.29 -4.80 -1.99
C VAL A 61 -1.25 -5.25 -0.96
N ALA A 62 -1.61 -5.35 0.32
CA ALA A 62 -0.71 -5.80 1.37
C ALA A 62 -0.27 -7.25 1.16
N ASN A 63 -1.17 -8.13 0.72
CA ASN A 63 -0.82 -9.51 0.39
C ASN A 63 0.16 -9.60 -0.78
N GLU A 64 -0.06 -8.83 -1.85
CA GLU A 64 0.89 -8.76 -2.96
C GLU A 64 2.28 -8.26 -2.50
N VAL A 65 2.32 -7.28 -1.58
CA VAL A 65 3.58 -6.79 -0.99
C VAL A 65 4.26 -7.86 -0.13
N ARG A 66 3.50 -8.62 0.67
CA ARG A 66 4.03 -9.74 1.48
C ARG A 66 4.55 -10.87 0.59
N GLU A 67 3.92 -11.15 -0.54
CA GLU A 67 4.38 -12.13 -1.54
C GLU A 67 5.73 -11.72 -2.18
N LEU A 68 6.02 -10.41 -2.23
CA LEU A 68 7.33 -9.89 -2.63
C LEU A 68 8.41 -10.02 -1.52
N GLY A 69 8.05 -10.56 -0.35
CA GLY A 69 8.96 -10.81 0.77
C GLY A 69 9.10 -9.63 1.75
N ALA A 70 8.33 -8.56 1.59
CA ALA A 70 8.36 -7.42 2.50
C ALA A 70 7.44 -7.62 3.71
N GLU A 71 7.88 -7.13 4.88
CA GLU A 71 6.99 -6.98 6.04
C GLU A 71 5.98 -5.87 5.74
N CYS A 72 4.69 -6.17 5.85
CA CYS A 72 3.63 -5.21 5.52
C CYS A 72 2.42 -5.29 6.44
N ILE A 73 1.95 -4.12 6.87
CA ILE A 73 0.71 -3.91 7.62
C ILE A 73 -0.21 -2.92 6.88
N VAL A 74 -1.50 -3.01 7.18
CA VAL A 74 -2.57 -2.09 6.76
C VAL A 74 -3.04 -1.33 8.00
#